data_AF-A0A2M7JJD8-F1
#
_entry.id   AF-A0A2M7JJD8-F1
#
_cell.length_a   1.000
_cell.length_b   1.000
_cell.length_c   1.000
_cell.angle_alpha   90.00
_cell.angle_beta   90.00
_cell.angle_gamma   90.00
#
_symmetry.space_group_name_H-M   'P 1'
#
loop_
_entity.id
_entity.type
_entity.pdbx_description
1 polymer ?
#
loop_
_entity_poly.entity_id
_entity_poly.type
_entity_poly.pdbx_seq_one_letter_code
_entity_poly.pdbx_strand_id
1 'polypeptide(L)'
;MRIVFATDIHHAFKAVGYLLDNTNADLYLICGDLVSRSFSTYKKAWSFTEAAEALSREREKSCALPQLQDGLIRKAERILESETDTDIRRSAECYLDFSKKAESYLINSYSRLESIISARPGKKVYVLPGNYDMDLQKTALKNRNLHKKSIEIAGIRISGYGSAAVMTPGLPEHLKVHYDEDDLVGFLQSSQPRIIVLHQPAYGFLDSIACYGCTGSNALRRYLDDTRGIIVLSGHNHESWGIINAQGSCFINPSNFGNAADSGRLRPGGYFLDLCLTGAEVHRATIKRLERGRPYSIYEARKEGDGFSNLVLDEKRYAGAGGKIPEIRHIPPIKELLRIKEFFLTHQSADTDKLVGKLREIYRDIEKDGMEVAFDLLGSVSFGMAEAHSDLDLVVYMRSRDCVLDEEDTCGVPRPLRAVFEAFRQKGIETEVCDSIDIERVMEAIMREDSEDGQLQRFIFYRSVCRPVNLRLIKKAENLLLSREAFRREVEESLKDYLEILVSSVRHVQSFDKYRSRLTERGIEIPADIEGAIRNYLRRSPL
;
A
#
# COMPACT_ATOMS: atom_id res chain seq x y z
N MET A 1 15.44 -8.35 -8.39
CA MET A 1 14.64 -7.45 -9.25
C MET A 1 13.56 -6.80 -8.42
N ARG A 2 13.31 -5.50 -8.60
CA ARG A 2 12.26 -4.74 -7.92
C ARG A 2 11.24 -4.21 -8.92
N ILE A 3 9.96 -4.45 -8.67
CA ILE A 3 8.83 -4.04 -9.50
C ILE A 3 7.92 -3.15 -8.67
N VAL A 4 7.54 -2.00 -9.21
CA VAL A 4 6.45 -1.18 -8.67
C VAL A 4 5.23 -1.38 -9.56
N PHE A 5 4.13 -1.84 -8.99
CA PHE A 5 2.87 -2.10 -9.71
C PHE A 5 1.75 -1.25 -9.12
N ALA A 6 1.08 -0.48 -9.96
CA ALA A 6 -0.09 0.32 -9.61
C ALA A 6 -1.17 0.06 -10.66
N THR A 7 -2.42 -0.08 -10.21
CA THR A 7 -3.57 -0.41 -11.05
C THR A 7 -4.74 0.50 -10.68
N ASP A 8 -5.76 0.61 -11.53
CA ASP A 8 -6.91 1.50 -11.33
C ASP A 8 -6.48 2.95 -11.08
N ILE A 9 -5.68 3.50 -12.01
CA ILE A 9 -5.11 4.85 -11.94
C ILE A 9 -6.19 5.94 -11.95
N HIS A 10 -7.31 5.74 -12.65
CA HIS A 10 -8.48 6.62 -12.62
C HIS A 10 -8.14 8.12 -12.78
N HIS A 11 -7.39 8.48 -13.82
CA HIS A 11 -6.90 9.85 -14.09
C HIS A 11 -5.95 10.43 -13.04
N ALA A 12 -5.45 9.66 -12.07
CA ALA A 12 -4.49 10.12 -11.06
C ALA A 12 -3.05 10.31 -11.60
N PHE A 13 -2.90 10.85 -12.81
CA PHE A 13 -1.62 10.96 -13.51
C PHE A 13 -0.59 11.80 -12.76
N LYS A 14 -1.02 12.84 -12.03
CA LYS A 14 -0.12 13.61 -11.17
C LYS A 14 0.46 12.73 -10.05
N ALA A 15 -0.35 11.84 -9.47
CA ALA A 15 0.09 10.88 -8.48
C ALA A 15 1.03 9.84 -9.07
N VAL A 16 0.83 9.42 -10.33
CA VAL A 16 1.82 8.59 -11.06
C VAL A 16 3.17 9.30 -11.15
N GLY A 17 3.19 10.59 -11.47
CA GLY A 17 4.42 11.39 -11.43
C GLY A 17 5.12 11.33 -10.07
N TYR A 18 4.38 11.57 -8.98
CA TYR A 18 4.90 11.47 -7.62
C TYR A 18 5.39 10.05 -7.27
N LEU A 19 4.68 9.00 -7.71
CA LEU A 19 5.09 7.61 -7.50
C LEU A 19 6.46 7.35 -8.14
N LEU A 20 6.63 7.77 -9.40
CA LEU A 20 7.89 7.60 -10.12
C LEU A 20 9.04 8.40 -9.50
N ASP A 21 8.77 9.60 -8.97
CA ASP A 21 9.77 10.47 -8.35
C ASP A 21 10.22 9.96 -6.96
N ASN A 22 9.30 9.35 -6.20
CA ASN A 22 9.52 8.97 -4.80
C ASN A 22 9.78 7.47 -4.61
N THR A 23 9.98 6.73 -5.69
CA THR A 23 10.33 5.30 -5.65
C THR A 23 11.45 4.97 -6.64
N ASN A 24 12.13 3.85 -6.42
CA ASN A 24 13.13 3.33 -7.34
C ASN A 24 12.90 1.84 -7.58
N ALA A 25 12.68 1.45 -8.84
CA ALA A 25 12.41 0.09 -9.25
C ALA A 25 13.02 -0.18 -10.63
N ASP A 26 13.30 -1.46 -10.91
CA ASP A 26 13.81 -1.92 -12.21
C ASP A 26 12.72 -1.89 -13.29
N LEU A 27 11.46 -2.01 -12.85
CA LEU A 27 10.28 -2.01 -13.69
C LEU A 27 9.10 -1.33 -12.98
N TYR A 28 8.37 -0.50 -13.73
CA TYR A 28 7.09 0.06 -13.33
C TYR A 28 5.99 -0.48 -14.23
N LEU A 29 4.94 -0.99 -13.61
CA LEU A 29 3.72 -1.46 -14.25
C LEU A 29 2.59 -0.54 -13.82
N ILE A 30 2.13 0.31 -14.73
CA ILE A 30 1.05 1.29 -14.50
C ILE A 30 -0.17 0.83 -15.30
N CYS A 31 -1.06 0.11 -14.63
CA CYS A 31 -2.10 -0.69 -15.25
C CYS A 31 -3.48 -0.10 -15.03
N GLY A 32 -4.41 -0.56 -15.86
CA GLY A 32 -5.76 -0.05 -15.93
C GLY A 32 -6.56 -0.26 -14.65
N ASP A 33 -7.67 0.45 -14.49
CA ASP A 33 -8.19 1.48 -15.39
C ASP A 33 -7.36 2.78 -15.39
N LEU A 34 -6.79 3.18 -16.53
CA LEU A 34 -5.91 4.36 -16.60
C LEU A 34 -6.75 5.64 -16.48
N VAL A 35 -7.92 5.64 -17.14
CA VAL A 35 -8.93 6.70 -17.07
C VAL A 35 -10.15 6.23 -16.27
N SER A 36 -10.83 7.13 -15.56
CA SER A 36 -12.10 6.81 -14.86
C SER A 36 -13.36 7.20 -15.64
N ARG A 37 -13.19 7.82 -16.81
CA ARG A 37 -14.29 8.32 -17.64
C ARG A 37 -13.80 8.64 -19.05
N SER A 38 -14.73 8.55 -20.00
CA SER A 38 -14.51 8.86 -21.42
C SER A 38 -14.89 10.29 -21.81
N PHE A 39 -15.45 11.06 -20.89
CA PHE A 39 -15.92 12.42 -21.15
C PHE A 39 -15.41 13.42 -20.12
N SER A 40 -15.25 14.67 -20.56
CA SER A 40 -14.82 15.78 -19.70
C SER A 40 -15.83 16.16 -18.61
N THR A 41 -17.12 15.90 -18.82
CA THR A 41 -18.22 16.26 -17.92
C THR A 41 -19.29 15.19 -17.87
N TYR A 42 -19.98 15.06 -16.72
CA TYR A 42 -21.10 14.13 -16.55
C TYR A 42 -22.26 14.41 -17.51
N LYS A 43 -22.54 15.69 -17.80
CA LYS A 43 -23.58 16.07 -18.78
C LYS A 43 -23.36 15.43 -20.15
N LYS A 44 -22.11 15.42 -20.64
CA LYS A 44 -21.78 14.79 -21.93
C LYS A 44 -21.91 13.28 -21.87
N ALA A 45 -21.46 12.65 -20.77
CA ALA A 45 -21.61 11.22 -20.57
C ALA A 45 -23.08 10.78 -20.51
N TRP A 46 -23.93 11.58 -19.86
CA TRP A 46 -25.38 11.36 -19.80
C TRP A 46 -26.01 11.46 -21.18
N SER A 47 -25.77 12.55 -21.91
CA SER A 47 -26.30 12.71 -23.28
C SER A 47 -25.83 11.61 -24.24
N PHE A 48 -24.60 11.13 -24.09
CA PHE A 48 -24.13 9.96 -24.84
C PHE A 48 -24.92 8.69 -24.48
N THR A 49 -25.16 8.46 -23.19
CA THR A 49 -25.89 7.28 -22.71
C THR A 49 -27.34 7.31 -23.18
N GLU A 50 -28.02 8.45 -23.12
CA GLU A 50 -29.38 8.62 -23.64
C GLU A 50 -29.45 8.32 -25.15
N ALA A 51 -28.49 8.83 -25.93
CA ALA A 51 -28.41 8.55 -27.36
C ALA A 51 -28.16 7.06 -27.65
N ALA A 52 -27.24 6.42 -26.90
CA ALA A 52 -26.95 5.00 -27.03
C ALA A 52 -28.17 4.12 -26.69
N GLU A 53 -28.91 4.46 -25.63
CA GLU A 53 -30.14 3.77 -25.25
C GLU A 53 -31.25 3.91 -26.30
N ALA A 54 -31.44 5.12 -26.85
CA ALA A 54 -32.41 5.36 -27.91
C ALA A 54 -32.15 4.46 -29.12
N LEU A 55 -30.88 4.37 -29.56
CA LEU A 55 -30.46 3.49 -30.65
C LEU A 55 -30.63 2.00 -30.32
N SER A 56 -30.38 1.62 -29.07
CA SER A 56 -30.51 0.23 -28.62
C SER A 56 -31.96 -0.24 -28.53
N ARG A 57 -32.91 0.65 -28.22
CA ARG A 57 -34.35 0.34 -28.09
C ARG A 57 -35.05 0.20 -29.43
N GLU A 58 -34.53 0.83 -30.48
CA GLU A 58 -35.03 0.64 -31.84
C GLU A 58 -34.90 -0.86 -32.20
N ARG A 59 -35.99 -1.49 -32.63
CA ARG A 59 -36.00 -2.90 -33.06
C ARG A 59 -35.82 -2.97 -34.57
N GLU A 60 -34.65 -3.47 -35.01
CA GLU A 60 -34.45 -3.77 -36.43
C GLU A 60 -35.50 -4.77 -36.92
N LYS A 61 -36.24 -4.40 -37.98
CA LYS A 61 -37.26 -5.28 -38.61
C LYS A 61 -36.68 -6.45 -39.40
N SER A 62 -35.36 -6.61 -39.49
CA SER A 62 -34.78 -7.83 -40.05
C SER A 62 -33.36 -8.10 -39.57
N CYS A 63 -33.14 -9.37 -39.27
CA CYS A 63 -31.88 -10.10 -39.26
C CYS A 63 -31.05 -10.12 -37.96
N ALA A 64 -30.71 -11.36 -37.61
CA ALA A 64 -29.73 -11.72 -36.61
C ALA A 64 -28.36 -11.15 -37.00
N LEU A 65 -28.00 -10.00 -36.41
CA LEU A 65 -26.61 -9.55 -36.38
C LEU A 65 -25.96 -10.11 -35.10
N PRO A 66 -24.83 -10.83 -35.20
CA PRO A 66 -24.01 -11.12 -34.03
C PRO A 66 -23.69 -9.82 -33.31
N GLN A 67 -23.52 -9.89 -32.00
CA GLN A 67 -23.02 -8.81 -31.13
C GLN A 67 -21.61 -8.37 -31.57
N LEU A 68 -21.53 -7.64 -32.68
CA LEU A 68 -20.30 -7.04 -33.20
C LEU A 68 -20.01 -5.78 -32.39
N GLN A 69 -18.74 -5.60 -32.03
CA GLN A 69 -18.21 -4.50 -31.20
C GLN A 69 -18.46 -3.08 -31.77
N ASP A 70 -18.84 -2.99 -33.05
CA ASP A 70 -19.23 -1.74 -33.73
C ASP A 70 -20.75 -1.64 -33.95
N GLY A 71 -21.56 -2.47 -33.28
CA GLY A 71 -22.97 -2.67 -33.58
C GLY A 71 -23.76 -1.35 -33.54
N LEU A 72 -23.56 -0.54 -32.52
CA LEU A 72 -24.24 0.75 -32.38
C LEU A 72 -23.72 1.83 -33.33
N ILE A 73 -22.41 1.86 -33.64
CA ILE A 73 -21.89 2.80 -34.64
C ILE A 73 -22.48 2.50 -36.01
N ARG A 74 -22.40 1.24 -36.45
CA ARG A 74 -22.93 0.84 -37.77
C ARG A 74 -24.44 1.02 -37.84
N LYS A 75 -25.14 0.80 -36.74
CA LYS A 75 -26.57 1.09 -36.65
C LYS A 75 -26.85 2.58 -36.78
N ALA A 76 -26.12 3.43 -36.08
CA ALA A 76 -26.26 4.88 -36.20
C ALA A 76 -25.97 5.36 -37.63
N GLU A 77 -24.90 4.88 -38.27
CA GLU A 77 -24.56 5.19 -39.66
C GLU A 77 -25.70 4.80 -40.62
N ARG A 78 -26.25 3.58 -40.50
CA ARG A 78 -27.39 3.13 -41.31
C ARG A 78 -28.64 4.00 -41.11
N ILE A 79 -28.98 4.35 -39.88
CA ILE A 79 -30.12 5.24 -39.58
C ILE A 79 -29.95 6.59 -40.28
N LEU A 80 -28.73 7.13 -40.34
CA LEU A 80 -28.46 8.38 -41.05
C LEU A 80 -28.57 8.26 -42.58
N GLU A 81 -28.46 7.06 -43.14
CA GLU A 81 -28.58 6.81 -44.58
C GLU A 81 -30.02 6.51 -45.01
N SER A 82 -30.81 5.82 -44.18
CA SER A 82 -32.09 5.22 -44.61
C SER A 82 -33.34 5.71 -43.87
N GLU A 83 -33.21 6.36 -42.72
CA GLU A 83 -34.36 6.68 -41.85
C GLU A 83 -34.84 8.13 -42.01
N THR A 84 -36.16 8.31 -41.97
CA THR A 84 -36.83 9.62 -42.10
C THR A 84 -37.39 10.16 -40.78
N ASP A 85 -37.49 9.31 -39.75
CA ASP A 85 -37.82 9.73 -38.38
C ASP A 85 -36.74 10.69 -37.82
N THR A 86 -37.16 11.90 -37.49
CA THR A 86 -36.26 12.97 -37.06
C THR A 86 -35.64 12.74 -35.69
N ASP A 87 -36.32 12.04 -34.78
CA ASP A 87 -35.90 11.89 -33.40
C ASP A 87 -34.84 10.80 -33.23
N ILE A 88 -35.03 9.65 -33.90
CA ILE A 88 -34.03 8.59 -33.91
C ILE A 88 -32.79 9.00 -34.70
N ARG A 89 -32.98 9.75 -35.79
CA ARG A 89 -31.90 10.30 -36.60
C ARG A 89 -31.06 11.29 -35.78
N ARG A 90 -31.70 12.19 -35.03
CA ARG A 90 -31.01 13.09 -34.09
C ARG A 90 -30.23 12.32 -33.03
N SER A 91 -30.78 11.23 -32.51
CA SER A 91 -30.09 10.36 -31.55
C SER A 91 -28.86 9.69 -32.17
N ALA A 92 -28.94 9.25 -33.42
CA ALA A 92 -27.80 8.72 -34.18
C ALA A 92 -26.69 9.77 -34.39
N GLU A 93 -27.06 11.00 -34.79
CA GLU A 93 -26.11 12.12 -34.93
C GLU A 93 -25.42 12.42 -33.60
N CYS A 94 -26.19 12.51 -32.51
CA CYS A 94 -25.66 12.73 -31.17
C CYS A 94 -24.70 11.61 -30.74
N TYR A 95 -25.05 10.34 -30.97
CA TYR A 95 -24.22 9.21 -30.61
C TYR A 95 -22.86 9.22 -31.33
N LEU A 96 -22.85 9.48 -32.64
CA LEU A 96 -21.61 9.54 -33.43
C LEU A 96 -20.74 10.74 -33.04
N ASP A 97 -21.34 11.92 -32.81
CA ASP A 97 -20.61 13.11 -32.37
C ASP A 97 -20.01 12.91 -30.97
N PHE A 98 -20.77 12.38 -30.02
CA PHE A 98 -20.23 12.07 -28.69
C PHE A 98 -19.17 10.97 -28.71
N SER A 99 -19.30 9.98 -29.59
CA SER A 99 -18.28 8.93 -29.79
C SER A 99 -16.93 9.53 -30.20
N LYS A 100 -16.92 10.44 -31.20
CA LYS A 100 -15.71 11.17 -31.62
C LYS A 100 -15.13 12.05 -30.51
N LYS A 101 -16.00 12.71 -29.74
CA LYS A 101 -15.59 13.53 -28.59
C LYS A 101 -14.98 12.69 -27.47
N ALA A 102 -15.50 11.49 -27.22
CA ALA A 102 -14.96 10.55 -26.25
C ALA A 102 -13.57 10.08 -26.68
N GLU A 103 -13.42 9.64 -27.94
CA GLU A 103 -12.14 9.24 -28.50
C GLU A 103 -11.08 10.35 -28.36
N SER A 104 -11.43 11.57 -28.76
CA SER A 104 -10.53 12.74 -28.65
C SER A 104 -10.13 13.02 -27.19
N TYR A 105 -11.08 12.90 -26.25
CA TYR A 105 -10.81 13.10 -24.82
C TYR A 105 -9.86 12.03 -24.27
N LEU A 106 -10.08 10.78 -24.65
CA LEU A 106 -9.27 9.63 -24.27
C LEU A 106 -7.84 9.77 -24.81
N ILE A 107 -7.67 10.01 -26.11
CA ILE A 107 -6.36 10.23 -26.75
C ILE A 107 -5.58 11.35 -26.03
N ASN A 108 -6.23 12.47 -25.74
CA ASN A 108 -5.60 13.57 -25.01
C ASN A 108 -5.19 13.18 -23.58
N SER A 109 -5.99 12.36 -22.91
CA SER A 109 -5.69 11.85 -21.57
C SER A 109 -4.45 10.95 -21.57
N TYR A 110 -4.34 10.03 -22.54
CA TYR A 110 -3.16 9.18 -22.66
C TYR A 110 -1.91 9.95 -23.08
N SER A 111 -2.03 10.97 -23.94
CA SER A 111 -0.91 11.87 -24.27
C SER A 111 -0.38 12.60 -23.03
N ARG A 112 -1.26 12.99 -22.11
CA ARG A 112 -0.85 13.57 -20.83
C ARG A 112 -0.11 12.57 -19.94
N LEU A 113 -0.61 11.34 -19.82
CA LEU A 113 0.08 10.28 -19.08
C LEU A 113 1.46 9.98 -19.68
N GLU A 114 1.53 9.85 -21.02
CA GLU A 114 2.81 9.65 -21.72
C GLU A 114 3.79 10.79 -21.46
N SER A 115 3.34 12.05 -21.49
CA SER A 115 4.18 13.20 -21.20
C SER A 115 4.77 13.15 -19.77
N ILE A 116 3.98 12.71 -18.80
CA ILE A 116 4.44 12.53 -17.41
C ILE A 116 5.48 11.42 -17.32
N ILE A 117 5.26 10.29 -18.00
CA ILE A 117 6.20 9.17 -17.99
C ILE A 117 7.50 9.55 -18.71
N SER A 118 7.41 10.15 -19.90
CA SER A 118 8.55 10.55 -20.73
C SER A 118 9.43 11.63 -20.11
N ALA A 119 8.90 12.44 -19.19
CA ALA A 119 9.69 13.36 -18.38
C ALA A 119 10.68 12.66 -17.42
N ARG A 120 10.63 11.33 -17.32
CA ARG A 120 11.46 10.49 -16.43
C ARG A 120 12.12 9.35 -17.21
N PRO A 121 13.02 9.64 -18.17
CA PRO A 121 13.53 8.66 -19.13
C PRO A 121 14.29 7.49 -18.49
N GLY A 122 14.85 7.67 -17.29
CA GLY A 122 15.49 6.60 -16.52
C GLY A 122 14.53 5.58 -15.90
N LYS A 123 13.21 5.79 -16.01
CA LYS A 123 12.18 4.88 -15.46
C LYS A 123 11.64 3.99 -16.58
N LYS A 124 11.83 2.67 -16.43
CA LYS A 124 11.26 1.68 -17.37
C LYS A 124 9.80 1.42 -17.01
N VAL A 125 8.88 2.02 -17.77
CA VAL A 125 7.44 1.98 -17.51
C VAL A 125 6.69 1.30 -18.65
N TYR A 126 5.87 0.30 -18.30
CA TYR A 126 4.86 -0.31 -19.17
C TYR A 126 3.47 -0.05 -18.63
N VAL A 127 2.50 -0.03 -19.54
CA VAL A 127 1.09 0.19 -19.22
C VAL A 127 0.22 -0.94 -19.72
N LEU A 128 -0.91 -1.15 -19.06
CA LEU A 128 -1.92 -2.14 -19.45
C LEU A 128 -3.29 -1.46 -19.42
N PRO A 129 -4.16 -1.64 -20.44
CA PRO A 129 -5.51 -1.10 -20.39
C PRO A 129 -6.41 -1.90 -19.45
N GLY A 130 -7.35 -1.20 -18.82
CA GLY A 130 -8.50 -1.75 -18.11
C GLY A 130 -9.78 -1.68 -18.95
N ASN A 131 -10.93 -1.84 -18.32
CA ASN A 131 -12.24 -1.83 -18.99
C ASN A 131 -12.77 -0.43 -19.32
N TYR A 132 -12.22 0.63 -18.72
CA TYR A 132 -12.48 2.02 -19.11
C TYR A 132 -11.55 2.53 -20.21
N ASP A 133 -10.48 1.79 -20.50
CA ASP A 133 -9.46 2.23 -21.44
C ASP A 133 -9.79 1.84 -22.88
N MET A 134 -9.28 2.64 -23.82
CA MET A 134 -9.35 2.31 -25.24
C MET A 134 -8.12 1.51 -25.68
N ASP A 135 -8.13 1.01 -26.92
CA ASP A 135 -6.95 0.38 -27.51
C ASP A 135 -5.74 1.34 -27.53
N LEU A 136 -4.79 1.07 -26.63
CA LEU A 136 -3.60 1.89 -26.44
C LEU A 136 -2.66 1.86 -27.65
N GLN A 137 -2.78 0.90 -28.59
CA GLN A 137 -2.01 0.91 -29.83
C GLN A 137 -2.32 2.16 -30.69
N LYS A 138 -3.52 2.74 -30.53
CA LYS A 138 -3.98 3.95 -31.24
C LYS A 138 -3.62 5.24 -30.50
N THR A 139 -2.77 5.18 -29.47
CA THR A 139 -2.50 6.32 -28.57
C THR A 139 -1.00 6.61 -28.45
N ALA A 140 -0.67 7.69 -27.73
CA ALA A 140 0.71 8.01 -27.38
C ALA A 140 1.41 6.91 -26.54
N LEU A 141 0.63 6.06 -25.85
CA LEU A 141 1.14 4.97 -25.01
C LEU A 141 1.49 3.70 -25.78
N LYS A 142 1.35 3.65 -27.12
CA LYS A 142 1.54 2.44 -27.94
C LYS A 142 2.85 1.69 -27.69
N ASN A 143 3.94 2.43 -27.44
CA ASN A 143 5.27 1.89 -27.20
C ASN A 143 5.44 1.30 -25.80
N ARG A 144 4.51 1.59 -24.88
CA ARG A 144 4.47 1.11 -23.49
C ARG A 144 3.39 0.06 -23.25
N ASN A 145 2.49 -0.13 -24.21
CA ASN A 145 1.36 -1.04 -24.08
C ASN A 145 1.83 -2.50 -23.96
N LEU A 146 1.46 -3.16 -22.86
CA LEU A 146 1.76 -4.56 -22.54
C LEU A 146 0.61 -5.52 -22.92
N HIS A 147 -0.55 -5.02 -23.35
CA HIS A 147 -1.69 -5.86 -23.73
C HIS A 147 -1.32 -6.80 -24.89
N LYS A 148 -1.49 -8.12 -24.67
CA LYS A 148 -1.11 -9.20 -25.60
C LYS A 148 0.37 -9.15 -26.00
N LYS A 149 1.23 -8.68 -25.10
CA LYS A 149 2.68 -8.61 -25.30
C LYS A 149 3.41 -9.18 -24.10
N SER A 150 4.62 -9.64 -24.37
CA SER A 150 5.53 -10.15 -23.35
C SER A 150 6.82 -9.33 -23.38
N ILE A 151 7.36 -9.07 -22.20
CA ILE A 151 8.68 -8.47 -22.02
C ILE A 151 9.54 -9.41 -21.18
N GLU A 152 10.85 -9.32 -21.35
CA GLU A 152 11.80 -10.08 -20.54
C GLU A 152 12.74 -9.13 -19.82
N ILE A 153 12.88 -9.30 -18.50
CA ILE A 153 13.77 -8.51 -17.66
C ILE A 153 14.45 -9.45 -16.67
N ALA A 154 15.78 -9.40 -16.62
CA ALA A 154 16.59 -10.25 -15.74
C ALA A 154 16.25 -11.76 -15.86
N GLY A 155 15.97 -12.22 -17.10
CA GLY A 155 15.59 -13.62 -17.38
C GLY A 155 14.17 -14.01 -16.94
N ILE A 156 13.35 -13.04 -16.50
CA ILE A 156 11.97 -13.26 -16.07
C ILE A 156 11.04 -12.75 -17.17
N ARG A 157 10.21 -13.64 -17.70
CA ARG A 157 9.18 -13.28 -18.67
C ARG A 157 7.91 -12.77 -17.99
N ILE A 158 7.46 -11.62 -18.45
CA ILE A 158 6.30 -10.90 -17.94
C ILE A 158 5.33 -10.68 -19.11
N SER A 159 4.09 -11.14 -18.98
CA SER A 159 3.08 -11.06 -20.03
C SER A 159 1.84 -10.32 -19.54
N GLY A 160 1.34 -9.39 -20.35
CA GLY A 160 0.19 -8.56 -20.01
C GLY A 160 -1.05 -8.91 -20.80
N TYR A 161 -2.19 -9.01 -20.13
CA TYR A 161 -3.50 -9.10 -20.77
C TYR A 161 -4.50 -8.20 -20.04
N GLY A 162 -4.98 -7.19 -20.74
CA GLY A 162 -5.79 -6.09 -20.18
C GLY A 162 -7.27 -6.25 -20.48
N SER A 163 -8.05 -5.24 -20.09
CA SER A 163 -9.53 -5.24 -20.16
C SER A 163 -10.19 -6.24 -19.21
N ALA A 164 -11.52 -6.27 -19.22
CA ALA A 164 -12.35 -7.17 -18.44
C ALA A 164 -13.64 -7.54 -19.18
N ALA A 165 -14.21 -8.69 -18.79
CA ALA A 165 -15.48 -9.20 -19.29
C ALA A 165 -16.70 -8.46 -18.70
N VAL A 166 -16.65 -7.12 -18.67
CA VAL A 166 -17.70 -6.27 -18.11
C VAL A 166 -18.13 -5.21 -19.11
N MET A 167 -19.40 -4.80 -19.05
CA MET A 167 -19.87 -3.63 -19.79
C MET A 167 -19.53 -2.37 -19.01
N THR A 168 -18.82 -1.43 -19.63
CA THR A 168 -18.41 -0.17 -19.01
C THR A 168 -19.36 0.96 -19.42
N PRO A 169 -20.18 1.50 -18.52
CA PRO A 169 -21.10 2.59 -18.85
C PRO A 169 -20.36 3.84 -19.33
N GLY A 170 -20.86 4.46 -20.41
CA GLY A 170 -20.31 5.70 -20.95
C GLY A 170 -19.01 5.55 -21.75
N LEU A 171 -18.52 4.33 -22.01
CA LEU A 171 -17.47 4.07 -23.00
C LEU A 171 -18.12 3.64 -24.32
N PRO A 172 -17.87 4.33 -25.45
CA PRO A 172 -18.31 3.84 -26.75
C PRO A 172 -17.74 2.45 -27.06
N GLU A 173 -18.61 1.55 -27.52
CA GLU A 173 -18.32 0.12 -27.69
C GLU A 173 -17.10 -0.15 -28.59
N HIS A 174 -17.04 0.52 -29.74
CA HIS A 174 -15.93 0.43 -30.71
C HIS A 174 -14.56 0.87 -30.16
N LEU A 175 -14.53 1.65 -29.07
CA LEU A 175 -13.27 2.06 -28.43
C LEU A 175 -12.79 1.04 -27.40
N LYS A 176 -13.68 0.20 -26.88
CA LYS A 176 -13.38 -0.76 -25.81
C LYS A 176 -12.32 -1.76 -26.28
N VAL A 177 -11.35 -2.09 -25.41
CA VAL A 177 -10.45 -3.21 -25.63
C VAL A 177 -11.21 -4.52 -25.44
N HIS A 178 -11.21 -5.39 -26.46
CA HIS A 178 -11.86 -6.70 -26.38
C HIS A 178 -11.19 -7.58 -25.32
N TYR A 179 -12.00 -8.25 -24.50
CA TYR A 179 -11.55 -9.24 -23.54
C TYR A 179 -12.14 -10.59 -23.93
N ASP A 180 -11.27 -11.56 -24.17
CA ASP A 180 -11.65 -12.91 -24.58
C ASP A 180 -10.86 -13.92 -23.77
N GLU A 181 -11.57 -14.82 -23.09
CA GLU A 181 -10.95 -15.80 -22.20
C GLU A 181 -10.14 -16.86 -22.96
N ASP A 182 -10.57 -17.26 -24.15
CA ASP A 182 -9.89 -18.29 -24.95
C ASP A 182 -8.61 -17.70 -25.57
N ASP A 183 -8.69 -16.48 -26.07
CA ASP A 183 -7.51 -15.74 -26.56
C ASP A 183 -6.52 -15.40 -25.44
N LEU A 184 -7.00 -15.09 -24.23
CA LEU A 184 -6.15 -14.97 -23.04
C LEU A 184 -5.40 -16.27 -22.76
N VAL A 185 -6.11 -17.40 -22.68
CA VAL A 185 -5.49 -18.70 -22.37
C VAL A 185 -4.49 -19.09 -23.45
N GLY A 186 -4.84 -18.95 -24.74
CA GLY A 186 -3.92 -19.23 -25.84
C GLY A 186 -2.66 -18.34 -25.83
N PHE A 187 -2.82 -17.07 -25.49
CA PHE A 187 -1.69 -16.15 -25.29
C PHE A 187 -0.79 -16.58 -24.13
N LEU A 188 -1.35 -17.01 -23.00
CA LEU A 188 -0.56 -17.45 -21.84
C LEU A 188 0.16 -18.77 -22.09
N GLN A 189 -0.51 -19.73 -22.75
CA GLN A 189 0.09 -21.01 -23.15
C GLN A 189 1.27 -20.82 -24.10
N SER A 190 1.16 -19.89 -25.05
CA SER A 190 2.23 -19.61 -26.02
C SER A 190 3.39 -18.80 -25.41
N SER A 191 3.09 -17.85 -24.53
CA SER A 191 4.12 -16.98 -23.93
C SER A 191 4.86 -17.64 -22.76
N GLN A 192 4.21 -18.55 -22.02
CA GLN A 192 4.74 -19.21 -20.82
C GLN A 192 5.41 -18.23 -19.84
N PRO A 193 4.66 -17.24 -19.32
CA PRO A 193 5.21 -16.22 -18.44
C PRO A 193 5.47 -16.75 -17.03
N ARG A 194 6.41 -16.09 -16.35
CA ARG A 194 6.59 -16.23 -14.90
C ARG A 194 5.74 -15.22 -14.11
N ILE A 195 5.52 -14.04 -14.69
CA ILE A 195 4.66 -13.00 -14.12
C ILE A 195 3.56 -12.67 -15.12
N ILE A 196 2.31 -12.74 -14.68
CA ILE A 196 1.14 -12.35 -15.47
C ILE A 196 0.62 -11.02 -14.90
N VAL A 197 0.43 -10.04 -15.77
CA VAL A 197 -0.15 -8.74 -15.42
C VAL A 197 -1.52 -8.64 -16.06
N LEU A 198 -2.55 -8.48 -15.24
CA LEU A 198 -3.94 -8.51 -15.64
C LEU A 198 -4.68 -7.28 -15.13
N HIS A 199 -5.78 -6.95 -15.81
CA HIS A 199 -6.81 -6.11 -15.21
C HIS A 199 -7.85 -6.99 -14.51
N GLN A 200 -8.48 -7.90 -15.26
CA GLN A 200 -9.42 -8.89 -14.73
C GLN A 200 -8.71 -9.93 -13.82
N PRO A 201 -9.14 -10.11 -12.56
CA PRO A 201 -8.58 -11.12 -11.66
C PRO A 201 -9.03 -12.55 -12.05
N ALA A 202 -8.32 -13.55 -11.53
CA ALA A 202 -8.70 -14.96 -11.67
C ALA A 202 -9.81 -15.34 -10.69
N TYR A 203 -10.71 -16.24 -11.10
CA TYR A 203 -11.82 -16.66 -10.24
C TYR A 203 -11.34 -17.27 -8.91
N GLY A 204 -11.85 -16.75 -7.80
CA GLY A 204 -11.52 -17.17 -6.44
C GLY A 204 -10.22 -16.58 -5.87
N PHE A 205 -9.57 -15.66 -6.59
CA PHE A 205 -8.36 -14.98 -6.13
C PHE A 205 -8.50 -13.47 -6.28
N LEU A 206 -8.76 -12.78 -5.15
CA LEU A 206 -8.82 -11.32 -5.09
C LEU A 206 -9.85 -10.73 -6.09
N ASP A 207 -10.98 -11.44 -6.23
CA ASP A 207 -11.99 -11.21 -7.26
C ASP A 207 -13.40 -11.01 -6.70
N SER A 208 -13.55 -10.70 -5.41
CA SER A 208 -14.88 -10.54 -4.79
C SER A 208 -15.33 -9.08 -4.76
N ILE A 209 -16.58 -8.83 -5.16
CA ILE A 209 -17.26 -7.54 -4.98
C ILE A 209 -18.43 -7.70 -4.00
N ALA A 210 -18.58 -6.77 -3.06
CA ALA A 210 -19.70 -6.70 -2.14
C ALA A 210 -21.01 -6.68 -2.93
N CYS A 211 -21.93 -7.59 -2.59
CA CYS A 211 -23.22 -7.86 -3.24
C CYS A 211 -23.19 -8.65 -4.56
N TYR A 212 -22.05 -8.77 -5.25
CA TYR A 212 -21.95 -9.52 -6.52
C TYR A 212 -21.19 -10.85 -6.41
N GLY A 213 -20.41 -11.04 -5.35
CA GLY A 213 -19.60 -12.24 -5.15
C GLY A 213 -18.35 -12.25 -6.03
N CYS A 214 -17.85 -13.43 -6.38
CA CYS A 214 -16.66 -13.63 -7.20
C CYS A 214 -16.95 -13.29 -8.67
N THR A 215 -16.19 -12.35 -9.23
CA THR A 215 -16.33 -11.88 -10.62
C THR A 215 -15.16 -12.27 -11.53
N GLY A 216 -14.17 -13.00 -11.00
CA GLY A 216 -12.95 -13.33 -11.73
C GLY A 216 -13.15 -14.29 -12.89
N SER A 217 -12.14 -14.38 -13.75
CA SER A 217 -12.14 -15.24 -14.94
C SER A 217 -11.99 -16.71 -14.59
N ASN A 218 -12.93 -17.53 -15.08
CA ASN A 218 -12.93 -18.98 -14.84
C ASN A 218 -11.92 -19.70 -15.74
N ALA A 219 -11.78 -19.31 -17.01
CA ALA A 219 -10.78 -19.90 -17.90
C ALA A 219 -9.35 -19.63 -17.38
N LEU A 220 -9.09 -18.39 -16.92
CA LEU A 220 -7.83 -18.04 -16.31
C LEU A 220 -7.55 -18.88 -15.05
N ARG A 221 -8.57 -19.09 -14.21
CA ARG A 221 -8.45 -19.95 -13.04
C ARG A 221 -8.00 -21.36 -13.41
N ARG A 222 -8.63 -21.98 -14.41
CA ARG A 222 -8.24 -23.33 -14.87
C ARG A 222 -6.79 -23.38 -15.36
N TYR A 223 -6.38 -22.40 -16.18
CA TYR A 223 -4.98 -22.29 -16.63
C TYR A 223 -3.98 -22.23 -15.46
N LEU A 224 -4.34 -21.49 -14.40
CA LEU A 224 -3.49 -21.30 -13.23
C LEU A 224 -3.47 -22.52 -12.29
N ASP A 225 -4.57 -23.26 -12.16
CA ASP A 225 -4.58 -24.51 -11.37
C ASP A 225 -3.59 -25.54 -11.95
N ASP A 226 -3.41 -25.54 -13.28
CA ASP A 226 -2.44 -26.41 -13.98
C ASP A 226 -1.00 -25.86 -13.98
N THR A 227 -0.78 -24.62 -13.53
CA THR A 227 0.51 -23.95 -13.63
C THR A 227 1.03 -23.41 -12.29
N ARG A 228 2.21 -23.86 -11.87
CA ARG A 228 2.78 -23.50 -10.56
C ARG A 228 3.86 -22.42 -10.64
N GLY A 229 4.00 -21.68 -9.54
CA GLY A 229 5.04 -20.68 -9.37
C GLY A 229 4.73 -19.35 -10.05
N ILE A 230 3.56 -19.16 -10.63
CA ILE A 230 3.26 -17.91 -11.32
C ILE A 230 3.01 -16.79 -10.30
N ILE A 231 3.48 -15.58 -10.62
CA ILE A 231 3.09 -14.36 -9.94
C ILE A 231 2.01 -13.67 -10.77
N VAL A 232 0.82 -13.50 -10.22
CA VAL A 232 -0.31 -12.84 -10.88
C VAL A 232 -0.54 -11.49 -10.22
N LEU A 233 -0.42 -10.43 -11.02
CA LEU A 233 -0.70 -9.05 -10.63
C LEU A 233 -2.02 -8.62 -11.27
N SER A 234 -3.03 -8.27 -10.48
CA SER A 234 -4.36 -7.88 -10.97
C SER A 234 -4.87 -6.57 -10.35
N GLY A 235 -5.96 -6.04 -10.92
CA GLY A 235 -6.68 -4.87 -10.42
C GLY A 235 -8.19 -5.09 -10.46
N HIS A 236 -8.95 -4.09 -10.94
CA HIS A 236 -10.38 -4.10 -11.19
C HIS A 236 -11.26 -4.11 -9.92
N ASN A 237 -11.02 -5.05 -9.00
CA ASN A 237 -11.82 -5.22 -7.79
C ASN A 237 -11.14 -4.52 -6.60
N HIS A 238 -11.46 -3.24 -6.40
CA HIS A 238 -10.76 -2.38 -5.44
C HIS A 238 -10.79 -2.87 -3.98
N GLU A 239 -11.90 -3.48 -3.57
CA GLU A 239 -12.07 -3.96 -2.20
C GLU A 239 -11.47 -5.36 -1.97
N SER A 240 -11.25 -6.13 -3.05
CA SER A 240 -10.64 -7.46 -3.00
C SER A 240 -9.13 -7.35 -3.22
N TRP A 241 -8.45 -6.72 -2.28
CA TRP A 241 -7.01 -6.51 -2.33
C TRP A 241 -6.28 -7.42 -1.34
N GLY A 242 -4.99 -7.63 -1.58
CA GLY A 242 -4.16 -8.46 -0.70
C GLY A 242 -3.06 -9.19 -1.44
N ILE A 243 -2.42 -10.11 -0.72
CA ILE A 243 -1.40 -11.02 -1.24
C ILE A 243 -1.81 -12.43 -0.80
N ILE A 244 -2.10 -13.30 -1.76
CA ILE A 244 -2.51 -14.69 -1.52
C ILE A 244 -1.48 -15.61 -2.13
N ASN A 245 -0.98 -16.55 -1.33
CA ASN A 245 -0.16 -17.65 -1.83
C ASN A 245 -1.01 -18.91 -1.85
N ALA A 246 -1.20 -19.48 -3.03
CA ALA A 246 -2.00 -20.67 -3.22
C ALA A 246 -1.37 -21.54 -4.30
N GLN A 247 -1.26 -22.85 -4.02
CA GLN A 247 -0.77 -23.85 -4.98
C GLN A 247 0.63 -23.54 -5.57
N GLY A 248 1.47 -22.87 -4.79
CA GLY A 248 2.82 -22.45 -5.21
C GLY A 248 2.85 -21.20 -6.09
N SER A 249 1.71 -20.58 -6.38
CA SER A 249 1.59 -19.31 -7.10
C SER A 249 1.21 -18.17 -6.14
N CYS A 250 1.51 -16.94 -6.54
CA CYS A 250 1.29 -15.73 -5.74
C CYS A 250 0.34 -14.77 -6.47
N PHE A 251 -0.78 -14.43 -5.85
CA PHE A 251 -1.82 -13.56 -6.39
C PHE A 251 -1.80 -12.25 -5.62
N ILE A 252 -1.71 -11.13 -6.34
CA ILE A 252 -1.55 -9.81 -5.73
C ILE A 252 -2.45 -8.78 -6.41
N ASN A 253 -3.27 -8.12 -5.60
CA ASN A 253 -4.04 -6.94 -5.98
C ASN A 253 -3.75 -5.84 -4.95
N PRO A 254 -3.14 -4.71 -5.33
CA PRO A 254 -2.79 -3.64 -4.39
C PRO A 254 -3.96 -2.74 -4.00
N SER A 255 -5.19 -2.92 -4.51
CA SER A 255 -6.29 -1.93 -4.48
C SER A 255 -6.05 -0.79 -5.49
N ASN A 256 -7.01 0.13 -5.56
CA ASN A 256 -7.02 1.28 -6.47
C ASN A 256 -5.95 2.35 -6.19
N PHE A 257 -5.20 2.73 -7.23
CA PHE A 257 -4.22 3.81 -7.14
C PHE A 257 -4.87 5.20 -7.25
N GLY A 258 -5.83 5.38 -8.14
CA GLY A 258 -6.66 6.58 -8.20
C GLY A 258 -7.86 6.48 -7.28
N ASN A 259 -8.52 7.61 -7.00
CA ASN A 259 -9.77 7.56 -6.26
C ASN A 259 -10.83 6.85 -7.12
N ALA A 260 -11.62 5.98 -6.49
CA ALA A 260 -12.68 5.22 -7.14
C ALA A 260 -14.04 5.55 -6.53
N ALA A 261 -15.11 5.34 -7.29
CA ALA A 261 -16.48 5.46 -6.80
C ALA A 261 -17.06 4.06 -6.63
N ASP A 262 -17.10 3.57 -5.39
CA ASP A 262 -17.58 2.23 -5.05
C ASP A 262 -18.85 2.33 -4.22
N SER A 263 -19.92 1.64 -4.63
CA SER A 263 -21.20 1.56 -3.90
C SER A 263 -21.74 2.93 -3.44
N GLY A 264 -21.57 3.98 -4.26
CA GLY A 264 -22.02 5.34 -3.97
C GLY A 264 -21.14 6.13 -2.99
N ARG A 265 -19.96 5.61 -2.61
CA ARG A 265 -18.97 6.31 -1.77
C ARG A 265 -17.66 6.49 -2.53
N LEU A 266 -16.98 7.61 -2.26
CA LEU A 266 -15.64 7.84 -2.77
C LEU A 266 -14.65 7.00 -1.96
N ARG A 267 -14.01 6.02 -2.60
CA ARG A 267 -12.90 5.25 -2.04
C ARG A 267 -11.59 6.01 -2.32
N PRO A 268 -10.88 6.50 -1.28
CA PRO A 268 -9.59 7.14 -1.48
C PRO A 268 -8.59 6.16 -2.08
N GLY A 269 -7.80 6.60 -3.05
CA GLY A 269 -6.74 5.81 -3.65
C GLY A 269 -5.37 6.01 -2.99
N GLY A 270 -4.36 5.80 -3.83
CA GLY A 270 -2.94 5.91 -3.56
C GLY A 270 -2.28 4.54 -3.40
N TYR A 271 -3.02 3.44 -3.50
CA TYR A 271 -2.47 2.12 -3.21
C TYR A 271 -1.66 1.54 -4.37
N PHE A 272 -0.51 0.94 -4.06
CA PHE A 272 0.37 0.31 -5.03
C PHE A 272 1.21 -0.80 -4.37
N LEU A 273 1.78 -1.67 -5.18
CA LEU A 273 2.67 -2.76 -4.77
C LEU A 273 4.14 -2.38 -5.00
N ASP A 274 4.97 -2.71 -4.02
CA ASP A 274 6.43 -2.76 -4.13
C ASP A 274 6.88 -4.22 -3.96
N LEU A 275 7.23 -4.85 -5.08
CA LEU A 275 7.55 -6.26 -5.18
C LEU A 275 9.05 -6.46 -5.37
N CYS A 276 9.68 -7.21 -4.49
CA CYS A 276 11.08 -7.58 -4.53
C CYS A 276 11.21 -9.08 -4.80
N LEU A 277 11.89 -9.42 -5.89
CA LEU A 277 12.12 -10.78 -6.36
C LEU A 277 13.60 -11.16 -6.24
N THR A 278 13.84 -12.40 -5.84
CA THR A 278 15.15 -13.07 -5.91
C THR A 278 15.04 -14.19 -6.92
N GLY A 279 15.68 -14.03 -8.09
CA GLY A 279 15.36 -14.86 -9.24
C GLY A 279 13.86 -14.77 -9.58
N ALA A 280 13.22 -15.92 -9.73
CA ALA A 280 11.81 -16.05 -10.10
C ALA A 280 10.85 -16.18 -8.89
N GLU A 281 11.33 -15.92 -7.67
CA GLU A 281 10.56 -16.07 -6.44
C GLU A 281 10.30 -14.72 -5.75
N VAL A 282 9.13 -14.60 -5.13
CA VAL A 282 8.79 -13.44 -4.31
C VAL A 282 9.56 -13.52 -3.00
N HIS A 283 10.53 -12.63 -2.83
CA HIS A 283 11.23 -12.47 -1.56
C HIS A 283 10.40 -11.60 -0.60
N ARG A 284 9.84 -10.50 -1.12
CA ARG A 284 9.02 -9.55 -0.35
C ARG A 284 8.02 -8.84 -1.26
N ALA A 285 6.77 -8.79 -0.86
CA ALA A 285 5.71 -8.03 -1.50
C ALA A 285 5.11 -7.07 -0.48
N THR A 286 5.24 -5.76 -0.71
CA THR A 286 4.74 -4.73 0.20
C THR A 286 3.66 -3.90 -0.47
N ILE A 287 2.43 -3.93 0.03
CA ILE A 287 1.37 -2.99 -0.34
C ILE A 287 1.62 -1.68 0.40
N LYS A 288 1.60 -0.59 -0.37
CA LYS A 288 1.89 0.77 0.07
C LYS A 288 0.77 1.71 -0.33
N ARG A 289 0.70 2.86 0.33
CA ARG A 289 -0.16 3.98 -0.08
C ARG A 289 0.65 5.25 -0.24
N LEU A 290 0.49 5.90 -1.38
CA LEU A 290 1.01 7.22 -1.68
C LEU A 290 0.07 8.28 -1.10
N GLU A 291 0.56 9.04 -0.13
CA GLU A 291 -0.20 10.11 0.50
C GLU A 291 0.64 11.38 0.53
N ARG A 292 0.11 12.47 -0.04
CA ARG A 292 0.83 13.76 -0.19
C ARG A 292 2.22 13.60 -0.81
N GLY A 293 2.35 12.72 -1.80
CA GLY A 293 3.59 12.43 -2.52
C GLY A 293 4.56 11.48 -1.78
N ARG A 294 4.24 11.03 -0.56
CA ARG A 294 5.10 10.13 0.23
C ARG A 294 4.53 8.71 0.28
N PRO A 295 5.34 7.67 0.05
CA PRO A 295 4.90 6.28 0.14
C PRO A 295 4.94 5.77 1.59
N TYR A 296 3.84 5.24 2.08
CA TYR A 296 3.72 4.57 3.38
C TYR A 296 3.52 3.07 3.18
N SER A 297 4.25 2.24 3.92
CA SER A 297 4.08 0.78 3.85
C SER A 297 2.95 0.36 4.78
N ILE A 298 2.02 -0.45 4.26
CA ILE A 298 0.78 -0.79 4.97
C ILE A 298 0.75 -2.27 5.34
N TYR A 299 1.07 -3.12 4.38
CA TYR A 299 0.98 -4.57 4.52
C TYR A 299 2.14 -5.21 3.76
N GLU A 300 2.78 -6.21 4.35
CA GLU A 300 3.93 -6.90 3.77
C GLU A 300 3.75 -8.42 3.89
N ALA A 301 3.96 -9.12 2.78
CA ALA A 301 4.17 -10.56 2.77
C ALA A 301 5.66 -10.81 2.46
N ARG A 302 6.34 -11.57 3.31
CA ARG A 302 7.74 -11.97 3.12
C ARG A 302 7.84 -13.49 3.11
N LYS A 303 8.67 -14.04 2.22
CA LYS A 303 8.94 -15.47 2.20
C LYS A 303 9.73 -15.87 3.44
N GLU A 304 9.20 -16.82 4.22
CA GLU A 304 9.84 -17.40 5.39
C GLU A 304 9.70 -18.93 5.32
N GLY A 305 10.81 -19.64 5.12
CA GLY A 305 10.80 -21.08 4.83
C GLY A 305 10.02 -21.39 3.54
N ASP A 306 9.11 -22.36 3.63
CA ASP A 306 8.22 -22.77 2.53
C ASP A 306 6.95 -21.91 2.44
N GLY A 307 6.74 -20.98 3.38
CA GLY A 307 5.55 -20.16 3.49
C GLY A 307 5.79 -18.65 3.35
N PHE A 308 4.75 -17.88 3.65
CA PHE A 308 4.84 -16.44 3.77
C PHE A 308 4.41 -15.98 5.15
N SER A 309 5.20 -15.11 5.75
CA SER A 309 4.80 -14.33 6.91
C SER A 309 4.10 -13.05 6.44
N ASN A 310 2.91 -12.79 6.96
CA ASN A 310 2.15 -11.59 6.68
C ASN A 310 2.24 -10.60 7.84
N LEU A 311 2.39 -9.32 7.51
CA LEU A 311 2.67 -8.28 8.48
C LEU A 311 1.88 -7.01 8.16
N VAL A 312 1.02 -6.58 9.08
CA VAL A 312 0.44 -5.23 9.06
C VAL A 312 1.50 -4.27 9.58
N LEU A 313 1.89 -3.29 8.78
CA LEU A 313 2.93 -2.29 9.10
C LEU A 313 2.35 -0.95 9.57
N ASP A 314 1.12 -0.63 9.16
CA ASP A 314 0.39 0.57 9.53
C ASP A 314 -1.09 0.25 9.69
N GLU A 315 -1.53 0.10 10.93
CA GLU A 315 -2.88 -0.31 11.29
C GLU A 315 -3.94 0.67 10.76
N LYS A 316 -3.69 1.97 10.91
CA LYS A 316 -4.64 3.00 10.49
C LYS A 316 -4.86 2.98 8.98
N ARG A 317 -3.78 2.85 8.20
CA ARG A 317 -3.86 2.80 6.73
C ARG A 317 -4.37 1.46 6.22
N TYR A 318 -4.07 0.36 6.91
CA TYR A 318 -4.60 -0.97 6.61
C TYR A 318 -6.11 -1.02 6.81
N ALA A 319 -6.61 -0.51 7.95
CA ALA A 319 -8.03 -0.35 8.20
C ALA A 319 -8.70 0.57 7.17
N GLY A 320 -8.03 1.68 6.79
CA GLY A 320 -8.50 2.59 5.75
C GLY A 320 -8.59 1.97 4.35
N ALA A 321 -7.88 0.86 4.09
CA ALA A 321 -8.03 0.06 2.88
C ALA A 321 -9.17 -0.98 2.98
N GLY A 322 -9.83 -1.10 4.13
CA GLY A 322 -10.84 -2.13 4.40
C GLY A 322 -10.29 -3.40 5.05
N GLY A 323 -9.01 -3.39 5.43
CA GLY A 323 -8.41 -4.46 6.21
C GLY A 323 -8.99 -4.52 7.62
N LYS A 324 -9.17 -5.73 8.16
CA LYS A 324 -9.71 -5.92 9.51
C LYS A 324 -8.56 -5.92 10.52
N ILE A 325 -8.64 -5.06 11.54
CA ILE A 325 -7.71 -5.01 12.67
C ILE A 325 -8.53 -5.06 13.96
N PRO A 326 -8.11 -5.86 14.96
CA PRO A 326 -8.71 -5.85 16.29
C PRO A 326 -8.71 -4.45 16.90
N GLU A 327 -9.74 -4.10 17.67
CA GLU A 327 -9.84 -2.76 18.25
C GLU A 327 -8.74 -2.57 19.32
N ILE A 328 -7.83 -1.64 19.09
CA ILE A 328 -6.78 -1.32 20.06
C ILE A 328 -7.31 -0.31 21.07
N ARG A 329 -7.65 -0.77 22.28
CA ARG A 329 -8.06 0.09 23.39
C ARG A 329 -6.96 0.17 24.44
N HIS A 330 -6.21 1.27 24.42
CA HIS A 330 -5.27 1.59 25.50
C HIS A 330 -5.99 2.11 26.75
N ILE A 331 -5.35 1.94 27.91
CA ILE A 331 -5.75 2.58 29.17
C ILE A 331 -5.61 4.12 29.09
N PRO A 332 -6.38 4.89 29.87
CA PRO A 332 -6.46 6.35 29.75
C PRO A 332 -5.11 7.10 29.80
N PRO A 333 -4.15 6.77 30.71
CA PRO A 333 -2.87 7.48 30.76
C PRO A 333 -2.06 7.35 29.45
N ILE A 334 -2.08 6.18 28.81
CA ILE A 334 -1.41 5.97 27.53
C ILE A 334 -2.10 6.79 26.43
N LYS A 335 -3.44 6.84 26.41
CA LYS A 335 -4.18 7.64 25.42
C LYS A 335 -3.83 9.13 25.51
N GLU A 336 -3.74 9.67 26.72
CA GLU A 336 -3.32 11.07 26.92
C GLU A 336 -1.88 11.30 26.45
N LEU A 337 -0.95 10.41 26.83
CA LEU A 337 0.44 10.48 26.37
C LEU A 337 0.57 10.46 24.85
N LEU A 338 -0.13 9.57 24.17
CA LEU A 338 -0.09 9.46 22.70
C LEU A 338 -0.64 10.72 22.03
N ARG A 339 -1.72 11.31 22.56
CA ARG A 339 -2.26 12.58 22.08
C ARG A 339 -1.25 13.73 22.23
N ILE A 340 -0.64 13.84 23.40
CA ILE A 340 0.41 14.84 23.68
C ILE A 340 1.58 14.67 22.72
N LYS A 341 2.06 13.42 22.56
CA LYS A 341 3.17 13.07 21.67
C LYS A 341 2.89 13.43 20.21
N GLU A 342 1.67 13.17 19.72
CA GLU A 342 1.25 13.55 18.37
C GLU A 342 1.41 15.05 18.13
N PHE A 343 1.02 15.90 19.10
CA PHE A 343 1.21 17.34 19.01
C PHE A 343 2.70 17.73 18.89
N PHE A 344 3.56 17.25 19.79
CA PHE A 344 5.00 17.57 19.74
C PHE A 344 5.65 17.13 18.43
N LEU A 345 5.26 15.96 17.90
CA LEU A 345 5.79 15.44 16.65
C LEU A 345 5.39 16.27 15.42
N THR A 346 4.30 17.03 15.46
CA THR A 346 3.99 17.99 14.38
C THR A 346 4.99 19.16 14.31
N HIS A 347 5.71 19.40 15.40
CA HIS A 347 6.72 20.44 15.53
C HIS A 347 8.14 19.86 15.68
N GLN A 348 8.38 18.66 15.18
CA GLN A 348 9.67 17.98 15.33
C GLN A 348 10.87 18.86 14.90
N SER A 349 11.97 18.78 15.65
CA SER A 349 13.23 19.47 15.37
C SER A 349 14.04 18.80 14.27
N ALA A 350 14.83 19.60 13.54
CA ALA A 350 15.74 19.09 12.52
C ALA A 350 16.82 18.15 13.09
N ASP A 351 17.24 18.36 14.35
CA ASP A 351 18.24 17.49 14.98
C ASP A 351 17.67 16.10 15.33
N THR A 352 16.37 16.03 15.67
CA THR A 352 15.67 14.72 15.77
C THR A 352 15.74 13.99 14.43
N ASP A 353 15.43 14.68 13.32
CA ASP A 353 15.47 14.06 11.98
C ASP A 353 16.85 13.51 11.62
N LYS A 354 17.93 14.23 11.97
CA LYS A 354 19.31 13.79 11.78
C LYS A 354 19.61 12.51 12.58
N LEU A 355 19.24 12.47 13.87
CA LEU A 355 19.48 11.30 14.73
C LEU A 355 18.69 10.07 14.25
N VAL A 356 17.42 10.23 13.92
CA VAL A 356 16.59 9.14 13.34
C VAL A 356 17.17 8.69 11.99
N GLY A 357 17.72 9.61 11.19
CA GLY A 357 18.47 9.30 9.98
C GLY A 357 19.68 8.40 10.23
N LYS A 358 20.53 8.76 11.20
CA LYS A 358 21.70 7.95 11.59
C LYS A 358 21.30 6.55 12.06
N LEU A 359 20.25 6.43 12.88
CA LEU A 359 19.73 5.11 13.30
C LEU A 359 19.25 4.26 12.13
N ARG A 360 18.67 4.90 11.11
CA ARG A 360 18.27 4.20 9.88
C ARG A 360 19.44 3.66 9.09
N GLU A 361 20.56 4.35 9.08
CA GLU A 361 21.79 3.83 8.48
C GLU A 361 22.33 2.65 9.28
N ILE A 362 22.39 2.79 10.60
CA ILE A 362 22.94 1.75 11.49
C ILE A 362 22.20 0.43 11.34
N TYR A 363 20.87 0.39 11.46
CA TYR A 363 20.18 -0.90 11.34
C TYR A 363 20.32 -1.50 9.94
N ARG A 364 20.43 -0.68 8.89
CA ARG A 364 20.62 -1.17 7.51
C ARG A 364 21.99 -1.76 7.28
N ASP A 365 23.02 -1.18 7.91
CA ASP A 365 24.37 -1.72 7.84
C ASP A 365 24.46 -3.05 8.60
N ILE A 366 23.86 -3.13 9.78
CA ILE A 366 23.75 -4.37 10.56
C ILE A 366 22.93 -5.44 9.82
N GLU A 367 21.87 -5.07 9.10
CA GLU A 367 21.06 -5.98 8.28
C GLU A 367 21.85 -6.62 7.11
N LYS A 368 22.86 -5.92 6.56
CA LYS A 368 23.74 -6.50 5.52
C LYS A 368 24.59 -7.65 6.05
N ASP A 369 24.92 -7.63 7.33
CA ASP A 369 25.69 -8.67 8.01
C ASP A 369 24.80 -9.83 8.50
N GLY A 370 23.53 -9.85 8.09
CA GLY A 370 22.57 -10.91 8.42
C GLY A 370 21.95 -10.79 9.81
N MET A 371 22.07 -9.64 10.47
CA MET A 371 21.53 -9.39 11.81
C MET A 371 20.32 -8.45 11.75
N GLU A 372 19.30 -8.68 12.59
CA GLU A 372 18.12 -7.81 12.65
C GLU A 372 18.10 -7.05 13.98
N VAL A 373 18.11 -5.71 13.90
CA VAL A 373 17.94 -4.83 15.05
C VAL A 373 16.91 -3.75 14.79
N ALA A 374 16.21 -3.32 15.84
CA ALA A 374 15.31 -2.17 15.83
C ALA A 374 15.48 -1.37 17.12
N PHE A 375 14.93 -0.17 17.15
CA PHE A 375 15.09 0.74 18.29
C PHE A 375 13.74 1.28 18.73
N ASP A 376 13.55 1.47 20.02
CA ASP A 376 12.53 2.37 20.55
C ASP A 376 13.19 3.59 21.17
N LEU A 377 12.80 4.77 20.69
CA LEU A 377 13.35 6.04 21.14
C LEU A 377 12.63 6.46 22.42
N LEU A 378 13.44 6.94 23.36
CA LEU A 378 13.02 7.54 24.62
C LEU A 378 13.34 9.05 24.61
N GLY A 379 12.92 9.73 25.68
CA GLY A 379 13.29 11.13 25.92
C GLY A 379 12.98 12.09 24.77
N SER A 380 13.89 13.06 24.57
CA SER A 380 13.71 14.18 23.64
C SER A 380 13.50 13.72 22.20
N VAL A 381 14.20 12.68 21.76
CA VAL A 381 14.12 12.16 20.38
C VAL A 381 12.77 11.48 20.13
N SER A 382 12.21 10.83 21.15
CA SER A 382 10.87 10.21 21.08
C SER A 382 9.76 11.23 20.84
N PHE A 383 9.86 12.41 21.48
CA PHE A 383 8.92 13.53 21.32
C PHE A 383 9.26 14.45 20.15
N GLY A 384 10.39 14.23 19.48
CA GLY A 384 10.84 15.07 18.38
C GLY A 384 11.43 16.41 18.80
N MET A 385 11.82 16.55 20.06
CA MET A 385 12.31 17.79 20.65
C MET A 385 13.82 17.80 20.85
N ALA A 386 14.59 16.97 20.16
CA ALA A 386 16.05 16.92 20.32
C ALA A 386 16.76 18.19 19.81
N GLU A 387 17.92 18.49 20.38
CA GLU A 387 18.86 19.55 19.96
C GLU A 387 20.23 18.92 19.64
N ALA A 388 21.15 19.70 19.07
CA ALA A 388 22.47 19.24 18.62
C ALA A 388 23.28 18.41 19.64
N HIS A 389 23.12 18.68 20.93
CA HIS A 389 23.81 17.98 22.04
C HIS A 389 22.89 17.12 22.88
N SER A 390 21.69 16.79 22.37
CA SER A 390 20.83 15.84 23.08
C SER A 390 21.40 14.43 22.95
N ASP A 391 21.48 13.77 24.10
CA ASP A 391 21.68 12.35 24.25
C ASP A 391 20.58 11.55 23.53
N LEU A 392 20.94 10.34 23.14
CA LEU A 392 20.02 9.38 22.53
C LEU A 392 19.77 8.22 23.50
N ASP A 393 18.63 8.31 24.18
CA ASP A 393 18.09 7.25 25.03
C ASP A 393 17.28 6.28 24.15
N LEU A 394 17.60 4.99 24.21
CA LEU A 394 16.87 4.00 23.43
C LEU A 394 16.83 2.60 24.04
N VAL A 395 15.85 1.83 23.59
CA VAL A 395 15.75 0.38 23.78
C VAL A 395 16.17 -0.29 22.48
N VAL A 396 17.03 -1.31 22.56
CA VAL A 396 17.44 -2.11 21.39
C VAL A 396 16.61 -3.38 21.33
N TYR A 397 15.89 -3.58 20.23
CA TYR A 397 15.28 -4.86 19.88
C TYR A 397 16.22 -5.64 18.98
N MET A 398 16.33 -6.94 19.21
CA MET A 398 17.20 -7.82 18.43
C MET A 398 16.61 -9.22 18.34
N ARG A 399 17.21 -10.05 17.48
CA ARG A 399 17.03 -11.51 17.51
C ARG A 399 18.32 -12.12 18.02
N SER A 400 18.29 -12.72 19.20
CA SER A 400 19.47 -13.34 19.79
C SER A 400 19.43 -14.86 19.60
N ARG A 401 19.58 -15.33 18.34
CA ARG A 401 19.51 -16.77 18.04
C ARG A 401 20.64 -17.60 18.63
N ASP A 402 21.77 -16.99 18.98
CA ASP A 402 22.95 -17.68 19.48
C ASP A 402 23.64 -16.83 20.56
N CYS A 403 23.27 -17.04 21.83
CA CYS A 403 24.22 -16.78 22.92
C CYS A 403 25.35 -17.81 22.76
N VAL A 404 26.51 -17.40 22.25
CA VAL A 404 27.72 -18.23 22.37
C VAL A 404 28.14 -18.11 23.83
N LEU A 405 27.90 -19.15 24.61
CA LEU A 405 28.41 -19.29 25.97
C LEU A 405 29.94 -19.21 25.90
N ASP A 406 30.55 -18.38 26.75
CA ASP A 406 32.00 -18.40 26.93
C ASP A 406 32.43 -19.57 27.84
N GLU A 407 33.73 -19.75 28.06
CA GLU A 407 34.30 -20.83 28.88
C GLU A 407 33.83 -20.80 30.35
N GLU A 408 33.12 -19.75 30.78
CA GLU A 408 32.56 -19.55 32.12
C GLU A 408 31.02 -19.66 32.16
N ASP A 409 30.38 -20.21 31.13
CA ASP A 409 28.91 -20.35 31.01
C ASP A 409 28.15 -19.01 31.13
N THR A 410 28.82 -17.89 30.85
CA THR A 410 28.21 -16.56 30.83
C THR A 410 27.80 -16.23 29.39
N CYS A 411 26.55 -15.84 29.14
CA CYS A 411 26.21 -15.31 27.81
C CYS A 411 26.91 -13.96 27.64
N GLY A 412 27.93 -13.91 26.78
CA GLY A 412 28.54 -12.64 26.36
C GLY A 412 27.51 -11.72 25.68
N VAL A 413 27.78 -10.41 25.66
CA VAL A 413 26.90 -9.41 25.00
C VAL A 413 26.51 -9.91 23.60
N PRO A 414 25.19 -10.08 23.30
CA PRO A 414 24.72 -10.64 22.04
C PRO A 414 25.33 -9.93 20.84
N ARG A 415 25.69 -10.69 19.81
CA ARG A 415 26.36 -10.18 18.61
C ARG A 415 25.63 -8.98 17.97
N PRO A 416 24.29 -8.98 17.82
CA PRO A 416 23.58 -7.81 17.28
C PRO A 416 23.71 -6.56 18.17
N LEU A 417 23.66 -6.72 19.50
CA LEU A 417 23.81 -5.62 20.45
C LEU A 417 25.24 -5.04 20.42
N ARG A 418 26.24 -5.91 20.30
CA ARG A 418 27.64 -5.49 20.13
C ARG A 418 27.84 -4.66 18.86
N ALA A 419 27.25 -5.10 17.74
CA ALA A 419 27.30 -4.37 16.48
C ALA A 419 26.66 -2.97 16.60
N VAL A 420 25.56 -2.85 17.37
CA VAL A 420 24.95 -1.55 17.68
C VAL A 420 25.92 -0.65 18.46
N PHE A 421 26.56 -1.16 19.51
CA PHE A 421 27.55 -0.37 20.29
C PHE A 421 28.76 0.06 19.46
N GLU A 422 29.24 -0.80 18.56
CA GLU A 422 30.32 -0.45 17.64
C GLU A 422 29.89 0.64 16.65
N ALA A 423 28.69 0.52 16.07
CA ALA A 423 28.15 1.49 15.14
C ALA A 423 27.94 2.88 15.79
N PHE A 424 27.47 2.94 17.04
CA PHE A 424 27.34 4.21 17.78
C PHE A 424 28.69 4.87 18.01
N ARG A 425 29.70 4.10 18.46
CA ARG A 425 31.07 4.61 18.66
C ARG A 425 31.67 5.13 17.36
N GLN A 426 31.55 4.39 16.26
CA GLN A 426 32.09 4.80 14.95
C GLN A 426 31.42 6.06 14.40
N LYS A 427 30.11 6.24 14.63
CA LYS A 427 29.35 7.41 14.17
C LYS A 427 29.36 8.58 15.16
N GLY A 428 30.10 8.46 16.27
CA GLY A 428 30.23 9.49 17.30
C GLY A 428 28.89 9.92 17.89
N ILE A 429 27.99 8.96 18.13
CA ILE A 429 26.66 9.23 18.71
C ILE A 429 26.77 9.01 20.21
N GLU A 430 26.47 10.04 20.99
CA GLU A 430 26.30 9.94 22.44
C GLU A 430 24.97 9.23 22.73
N THR A 431 25.04 8.04 23.33
CA THR A 431 23.91 7.12 23.46
C THR A 431 23.86 6.50 24.84
N GLU A 432 22.65 6.39 25.40
CA GLU A 432 22.35 5.54 26.55
C GLU A 432 21.41 4.41 26.09
N VAL A 433 21.90 3.18 26.11
CA VAL A 433 21.06 2.00 25.84
C VAL A 433 20.41 1.59 27.15
N CYS A 434 19.14 1.97 27.33
CA CYS A 434 18.41 1.79 28.58
C CYS A 434 17.97 0.34 28.81
N ASP A 435 17.68 -0.41 27.74
CA ASP A 435 17.32 -1.83 27.79
C ASP A 435 17.61 -2.52 26.45
N SER A 436 17.64 -3.85 26.46
CA SER A 436 17.70 -4.69 25.27
C SER A 436 16.68 -5.82 25.34
N ILE A 437 15.91 -6.02 24.28
CA ILE A 437 14.82 -6.99 24.21
C ILE A 437 15.07 -7.97 23.05
N ASP A 438 14.96 -9.25 23.36
CA ASP A 438 14.96 -10.32 22.36
C ASP A 438 13.53 -10.57 21.86
N ILE A 439 13.30 -10.23 20.59
CA ILE A 439 11.99 -10.34 19.96
C ILE A 439 11.53 -11.81 19.85
N GLU A 440 12.46 -12.76 19.72
CA GLU A 440 12.07 -14.17 19.65
C GLU A 440 11.51 -14.67 20.98
N ARG A 441 12.18 -14.34 22.09
CA ARG A 441 11.68 -14.63 23.44
C ARG A 441 10.32 -13.98 23.69
N VAL A 442 10.15 -12.70 23.31
CA VAL A 442 8.86 -12.01 23.43
C VAL A 442 7.77 -12.75 22.64
N MET A 443 8.06 -13.16 21.40
CA MET A 443 7.11 -13.92 20.60
C MET A 443 6.76 -15.27 21.23
N GLU A 444 7.74 -15.98 21.79
CA GLU A 444 7.50 -17.23 22.53
C GLU A 444 6.60 -17.03 23.74
N ALA A 445 6.85 -15.98 24.53
CA ALA A 445 6.01 -15.62 25.68
C ALA A 445 4.57 -15.29 25.25
N ILE A 446 4.38 -14.57 24.14
CA ILE A 446 3.04 -14.29 23.58
C ILE A 446 2.35 -15.59 23.14
N MET A 447 3.06 -16.50 22.49
CA MET A 447 2.50 -17.78 22.05
C MET A 447 2.07 -18.67 23.22
N ARG A 448 2.78 -18.59 24.35
CA ARG A 448 2.47 -19.31 25.58
C ARG A 448 1.48 -18.58 26.49
N GLU A 449 1.11 -17.34 26.14
CA GLU A 449 0.33 -16.44 27.00
C GLU A 449 0.93 -16.30 28.40
N ASP A 450 2.26 -16.18 28.48
CA ASP A 450 3.01 -16.04 29.74
C ASP A 450 3.06 -14.57 30.18
N SER A 451 2.07 -14.14 30.99
CA SER A 451 1.93 -12.76 31.46
C SER A 451 3.07 -12.30 32.38
N GLU A 452 3.81 -13.25 32.97
CA GLU A 452 4.87 -13.00 33.95
C GLU A 452 6.25 -12.87 33.30
N ASP A 453 6.39 -13.12 32.00
CA ASP A 453 7.67 -12.92 31.31
C ASP A 453 8.06 -11.43 31.30
N GLY A 454 9.16 -11.13 31.98
CA GLY A 454 9.63 -9.75 32.14
C GLY A 454 10.02 -9.05 30.82
N GLN A 455 10.47 -9.77 29.78
CA GLN A 455 10.76 -9.13 28.48
C GLN A 455 9.48 -8.79 27.73
N LEU A 456 8.45 -9.65 27.81
CA LEU A 456 7.12 -9.36 27.26
C LEU A 456 6.50 -8.13 27.93
N GLN A 457 6.48 -8.08 29.26
CA GLN A 457 5.95 -6.95 30.01
C GLN A 457 6.64 -5.63 29.61
N ARG A 458 7.99 -5.62 29.55
CA ARG A 458 8.75 -4.45 29.11
C ARG A 458 8.50 -4.12 27.63
N PHE A 459 8.39 -5.11 26.75
CA PHE A 459 8.03 -4.90 25.36
C PHE A 459 6.68 -4.19 25.23
N ILE A 460 5.62 -4.69 25.89
CA ILE A 460 4.28 -4.07 25.86
C ILE A 460 4.32 -2.64 26.41
N PHE A 461 5.06 -2.42 27.50
CA PHE A 461 5.27 -1.10 28.06
C PHE A 461 5.94 -0.13 27.07
N TYR A 462 7.11 -0.49 26.54
CA TYR A 462 7.84 0.37 25.60
C TYR A 462 7.03 0.62 24.32
N ARG A 463 6.34 -0.39 23.78
CA ARG A 463 5.49 -0.21 22.60
C ARG A 463 4.33 0.75 22.84
N SER A 464 3.88 0.89 24.09
CA SER A 464 2.81 1.81 24.46
C SER A 464 3.27 3.27 24.59
N VAL A 465 4.55 3.55 24.87
CA VAL A 465 5.03 4.90 25.22
C VAL A 465 6.15 5.42 24.29
N CYS A 466 6.94 4.53 23.69
CA CYS A 466 8.13 4.85 22.90
C CYS A 466 7.81 5.10 21.42
N ARG A 467 8.85 5.49 20.66
CA ARG A 467 8.75 5.75 19.22
C ARG A 467 9.70 4.81 18.47
N PRO A 468 9.20 3.93 17.58
CA PRO A 468 10.04 2.91 16.97
C PRO A 468 10.86 3.43 15.78
N VAL A 469 12.03 2.84 15.57
CA VAL A 469 12.87 2.91 14.37
C VAL A 469 13.18 1.48 13.92
N ASN A 470 13.00 1.21 12.62
CA ASN A 470 12.91 -0.15 12.05
C ASN A 470 11.69 -0.97 12.54
N LEU A 471 10.50 -0.51 12.14
CA LEU A 471 9.22 -1.12 12.51
C LEU A 471 9.09 -2.62 12.15
N ARG A 472 9.80 -3.14 11.13
CA ARG A 472 9.54 -4.50 10.63
C ARG A 472 9.80 -5.59 11.66
N LEU A 473 10.91 -5.48 12.37
CA LEU A 473 11.28 -6.46 13.40
C LEU A 473 10.26 -6.44 14.54
N ILE A 474 9.93 -5.25 15.02
CA ILE A 474 8.97 -5.02 16.12
C ILE A 474 7.57 -5.49 15.74
N LYS A 475 7.14 -5.20 14.50
CA LYS A 475 5.78 -5.50 14.03
C LYS A 475 5.47 -6.98 14.07
N LYS A 476 6.46 -7.88 13.98
CA LYS A 476 6.25 -9.33 14.10
C LYS A 476 5.61 -9.69 15.44
N ALA A 477 6.18 -9.18 16.53
CA ALA A 477 5.64 -9.36 17.88
C ALA A 477 4.33 -8.57 18.07
N GLU A 478 4.23 -7.33 17.57
CA GLU A 478 2.97 -6.56 17.69
C GLU A 478 1.79 -7.22 16.97
N ASN A 479 1.98 -7.75 15.76
CA ASN A 479 0.92 -8.43 15.01
C ASN A 479 0.47 -9.72 15.71
N LEU A 480 1.42 -10.47 16.29
CA LEU A 480 1.10 -11.65 17.10
C LEU A 480 0.29 -11.26 18.33
N LEU A 481 0.70 -10.21 19.05
CA LEU A 481 -0.01 -9.70 20.22
C LEU A 481 -1.41 -9.16 19.87
N LEU A 482 -1.58 -8.52 18.70
CA LEU A 482 -2.89 -8.06 18.21
C LEU A 482 -3.88 -9.23 18.03
N SER A 483 -3.41 -10.43 17.69
CA SER A 483 -4.26 -11.62 17.60
C SER A 483 -4.70 -12.17 18.97
N ARG A 484 -4.12 -11.67 20.07
CA ARG A 484 -4.33 -12.12 21.45
C ARG A 484 -4.83 -10.97 22.34
N GLU A 485 -5.97 -10.37 21.97
CA GLU A 485 -6.47 -9.14 22.58
C GLU A 485 -6.69 -9.25 24.10
N ALA A 486 -7.30 -10.34 24.57
CA ALA A 486 -7.57 -10.54 26.01
C ALA A 486 -6.27 -10.57 26.82
N PHE A 487 -5.31 -11.39 26.37
CA PHE A 487 -3.99 -11.51 26.98
C PHE A 487 -3.22 -10.19 26.97
N ARG A 488 -3.24 -9.46 25.85
CA ARG A 488 -2.62 -8.13 25.77
C ARG A 488 -3.20 -7.18 26.82
N ARG A 489 -4.53 -7.15 26.98
CA ARG A 489 -5.19 -6.27 27.95
C ARG A 489 -4.82 -6.62 29.38
N GLU A 490 -4.77 -7.90 29.70
CA GLU A 490 -4.32 -8.38 31.01
C GLU A 490 -2.90 -7.86 31.34
N VAL A 491 -1.96 -7.98 30.40
CA VAL A 491 -0.61 -7.46 30.62
C VAL A 491 -0.57 -5.92 30.64
N GLU A 492 -1.34 -5.22 29.81
CA GLU A 492 -1.45 -3.75 29.90
C GLU A 492 -2.02 -3.27 31.25
N GLU A 493 -2.95 -4.02 31.84
CA GLU A 493 -3.53 -3.71 33.15
C GLU A 493 -2.53 -3.93 34.28
N SER A 494 -1.74 -5.01 34.24
CA SER A 494 -0.67 -5.24 35.24
C SER A 494 0.44 -4.18 35.13
N LEU A 495 0.61 -3.57 33.96
CA LEU A 495 1.59 -2.51 33.73
C LEU A 495 1.15 -1.12 34.22
N LYS A 496 -0.08 -0.97 34.72
CA LYS A 496 -0.62 0.32 35.15
C LYS A 496 0.24 0.97 36.24
N ASP A 497 0.68 0.20 37.23
CA ASP A 497 1.47 0.71 38.36
C ASP A 497 2.83 1.26 37.89
N TYR A 498 3.47 0.61 36.92
CA TYR A 498 4.71 1.09 36.31
C TYR A 498 4.51 2.42 35.59
N LEU A 499 3.39 2.61 34.90
CA LEU A 499 3.05 3.88 34.28
C LEU A 499 2.80 4.98 35.32
N GLU A 500 2.16 4.66 36.45
CA GLU A 500 1.95 5.64 37.53
C GLU A 500 3.28 6.12 38.12
N ILE A 501 4.23 5.20 38.31
CA ILE A 501 5.58 5.51 38.77
C ILE A 501 6.32 6.38 37.73
N LEU A 502 6.26 6.03 36.45
CA LEU A 502 6.92 6.81 35.39
C LEU A 502 6.37 8.24 35.32
N VAL A 503 5.03 8.38 35.33
CA VAL A 503 4.32 9.65 35.24
C VAL A 503 4.63 10.57 36.42
N SER A 504 4.77 10.01 37.62
CA SER A 504 5.06 10.77 38.85
C SER A 504 6.55 11.07 39.05
N SER A 505 7.43 10.52 38.21
CA SER A 505 8.86 10.73 38.36
C SER A 505 9.28 12.18 38.04
N VAL A 506 10.11 12.75 38.91
CA VAL A 506 10.61 14.14 38.78
C VAL A 506 11.32 14.34 37.44
N ARG A 507 12.10 13.36 36.97
CA ARG A 507 12.81 13.42 35.69
C ARG A 507 11.86 13.52 34.50
N HIS A 508 10.78 12.75 34.49
CA HIS A 508 9.79 12.77 33.40
C HIS A 508 9.04 14.11 33.37
N VAL A 509 8.65 14.60 34.54
CA VAL A 509 8.04 15.92 34.70
C VAL A 509 8.96 17.05 34.20
N GLN A 510 10.24 17.04 34.59
CA GLN A 510 11.25 17.99 34.11
C GLN A 510 11.46 17.92 32.60
N SER A 511 11.40 16.72 32.02
CA SER A 511 11.51 16.52 30.57
C SER A 511 10.38 17.24 29.82
N PHE A 512 9.16 17.21 30.35
CA PHE A 512 8.04 17.96 29.79
C PHE A 512 8.22 19.46 29.87
N ASP A 513 8.71 19.99 31.00
CA ASP A 513 9.00 21.42 31.13
C ASP A 513 10.09 21.85 30.11
N LYS A 514 11.11 21.01 29.89
CA LYS A 514 12.13 21.18 28.84
C LYS A 514 11.52 21.19 27.43
N TYR A 515 10.61 20.27 27.11
CA TYR A 515 9.95 20.23 25.80
C TYR A 515 9.10 21.48 25.55
N ARG A 516 8.42 21.98 26.58
CA ARG A 516 7.63 23.22 26.52
C ARG A 516 8.52 24.42 26.23
N SER A 517 9.63 24.57 26.97
CA SER A 517 10.60 25.66 26.76
C SER A 517 11.09 25.71 25.31
N ARG A 518 11.46 24.55 24.74
CA ARG A 518 11.94 24.43 23.36
C ARG A 518 10.92 24.84 22.30
N LEU A 519 9.63 24.58 22.53
CA LEU A 519 8.58 25.07 21.62
C LEU A 519 8.39 26.58 21.76
N THR A 520 8.37 27.10 22.98
CA THR A 520 8.25 28.53 23.27
C THR A 520 9.41 29.33 22.67
N GLU A 521 10.65 28.84 22.79
CA GLU A 521 11.85 29.44 22.18
C GLU A 521 11.77 29.49 20.64
N ARG A 522 11.02 28.56 20.03
CA ARG A 522 10.73 28.54 18.59
C ARG A 522 9.51 29.38 18.20
N GLY A 523 8.88 30.08 19.15
CA GLY A 523 7.69 30.89 18.93
C GLY A 523 6.41 30.06 18.68
N ILE A 524 6.38 28.80 19.12
CA ILE A 524 5.23 27.91 18.96
C ILE A 524 4.46 27.89 20.29
N GLU A 525 3.23 28.40 20.27
CA GLU A 525 2.32 28.33 21.40
C GLU A 525 1.65 26.94 21.49
N ILE A 526 1.59 26.39 22.70
CA ILE A 526 0.90 25.13 22.95
C ILE A 526 -0.59 25.42 23.16
N PRO A 527 -1.49 24.81 22.36
CA PRO A 527 -2.93 24.97 22.53
C PRO A 527 -3.39 24.61 23.95
N ALA A 528 -4.38 25.35 24.46
CA ALA A 528 -4.89 25.18 25.83
C ALA A 528 -5.43 23.76 26.11
N ASP A 529 -5.96 23.09 25.09
CA ASP A 529 -6.44 21.70 25.19
C ASP A 529 -5.28 20.69 25.36
N ILE A 530 -4.12 20.96 24.74
CA ILE A 530 -2.91 20.15 24.90
C ILE A 530 -2.24 20.44 26.25
N GLU A 531 -2.19 21.71 26.68
CA GLU A 531 -1.75 22.07 28.04
C GLU A 531 -2.61 21.41 29.12
N GLY A 532 -3.93 21.35 28.91
CA GLY A 532 -4.84 20.57 29.76
C GLY A 532 -4.48 19.08 29.78
N ALA A 533 -4.22 18.49 28.60
CA ALA A 533 -3.82 17.09 28.50
C ALA A 533 -2.49 16.79 29.22
N ILE A 534 -1.49 17.66 29.09
CA ILE A 534 -0.19 17.51 29.78
C ILE A 534 -0.39 17.56 31.30
N ARG A 535 -1.18 18.50 31.81
CA ARG A 535 -1.45 18.60 33.26
C ARG A 535 -2.16 17.36 33.80
N ASN A 536 -3.18 16.88 33.09
CA ASN A 536 -3.90 15.67 33.45
C ASN A 536 -2.99 14.44 33.45
N TYR A 537 -2.20 14.29 32.38
CA TYR A 537 -1.26 13.19 32.23
C TYR A 537 -0.24 13.18 33.37
N LEU A 538 0.40 14.31 33.67
CA LEU A 538 1.39 14.45 34.74
C LEU A 538 0.77 14.50 36.15
N ARG A 539 -0.56 14.39 36.26
CA ARG A 539 -1.32 14.49 37.52
C ARG A 539 -0.99 15.76 38.33
N ARG A 540 -0.65 16.87 37.65
CA ARG A 540 -0.43 18.17 38.30
C ARG A 540 -1.80 18.80 38.62
N SER A 541 -2.20 18.83 39.89
CA SER A 541 -3.35 19.63 40.35
C SER A 541 -3.19 21.10 39.91
N PRO A 542 -4.27 21.84 39.62
CA PRO A 542 -4.16 23.27 39.36
C PRO A 542 -3.57 23.96 40.59
N LEU A 543 -2.43 24.63 40.38
CA LEU A 543 -1.83 25.57 41.33
C LEU A 543 -2.75 26.78 41.53
#